data_AF-A0A8T5F9J8-F1
#
_entry.id   AF-A0A8T5F9J8-F1
#
_cell.length_a   1.000
_cell.length_b   1.000
_cell.length_c   1.000
_cell.angle_alpha   90.00
_cell.angle_beta   90.00
_cell.angle_gamma   90.00
#
_symmetry.space_group_name_H-M   'P 1'
#
loop_
_entity.id
_entity.type
_entity.pdbx_description
1 polymer ?
#
loop_
_entity_poly.entity_id
_entity_poly.type
_entity_poly.pdbx_seq_one_letter_code
_entity_poly.pdbx_strand_id
1 'polypeptide(L)'
;MNAFIVKGALVEKYNDEVIAMQNHKHSVMLKKGIRVLNAPTQCGYCMKAHDVDEDGKFLAFVVHHICYDSEFVMFVHVGCHDEIHKKSIKQFIQYGEGDSRIYYEQKNKGVVLA
;
A
#
# COMPACT_ATOMS: atom_id res chain seq x y z
N MET A 1 24.97 -1.05 -28.97
CA MET A 1 23.88 -1.60 -28.13
C MET A 1 22.59 -0.92 -28.56
N ASN A 2 21.53 -1.66 -28.87
CA ASN A 2 20.31 -1.11 -29.47
C ASN A 2 19.48 -0.33 -28.41
N ALA A 3 19.00 0.87 -28.74
CA ALA A 3 18.28 1.75 -27.80
C ALA A 3 17.02 1.11 -27.18
N PHE A 4 16.36 0.22 -27.92
CA PHE A 4 15.20 -0.53 -27.45
C PHE A 4 15.54 -1.48 -26.29
N ILE A 5 16.69 -2.16 -26.36
CA ILE A 5 17.18 -3.07 -25.31
C ILE A 5 17.51 -2.29 -24.03
N VAL A 6 18.11 -1.10 -24.18
CA VAL A 6 18.43 -0.23 -23.04
C VAL A 6 17.15 0.27 -22.36
N LYS A 7 16.12 0.68 -23.12
CA LYS A 7 14.83 1.09 -22.54
C LYS A 7 14.18 -0.05 -21.74
N GLY A 8 14.17 -1.27 -22.28
CA GLY A 8 13.63 -2.44 -21.57
C GLY A 8 14.32 -2.71 -20.23
N ALA A 9 15.66 -2.74 -20.22
CA ALA A 9 16.44 -2.98 -19.00
C ALA A 9 16.23 -1.90 -17.91
N LEU A 10 15.98 -0.64 -18.31
CA LEU A 10 15.68 0.44 -17.36
C LEU A 10 14.29 0.27 -16.71
N VAL A 11 13.30 -0.20 -17.47
CA VAL A 11 11.95 -0.48 -16.95
C VAL A 11 11.98 -1.65 -15.98
N GLU A 12 12.68 -2.73 -16.32
CA GLU A 12 12.87 -3.88 -15.42
C GLU A 12 13.50 -3.46 -14.09
N LYS A 13 14.60 -2.71 -14.15
CA LYS A 13 15.26 -2.18 -12.96
C LYS A 13 14.33 -1.31 -12.11
N TYR A 14 13.53 -0.45 -12.74
CA TYR A 14 12.56 0.37 -12.02
C TYR A 14 11.50 -0.49 -11.31
N ASN A 15 10.99 -1.52 -11.99
CA ASN A 15 9.99 -2.42 -11.42
C ASN A 15 10.55 -3.21 -10.22
N ASP A 16 11.80 -3.67 -10.33
CA ASP A 16 12.52 -4.31 -9.22
C ASP A 16 12.67 -3.38 -8.01
N GLU A 17 13.01 -2.10 -8.24
CA GLU A 17 13.12 -1.08 -7.19
C GLU A 17 11.77 -0.83 -6.50
N VAL A 18 10.66 -0.79 -7.26
CA VAL A 18 9.31 -0.65 -6.71
C VAL A 18 8.95 -1.85 -5.82
N ILE A 19 9.22 -3.08 -6.29
CA ILE A 19 8.97 -4.31 -5.51
C ILE A 19 9.80 -4.30 -4.23
N ALA A 20 11.10 -4.01 -4.33
CA ALA A 20 12.01 -3.97 -3.18
C ALA A 20 11.55 -2.94 -2.14
N MET A 21 11.14 -1.75 -2.58
CA MET A 21 10.62 -0.70 -1.71
C MET A 21 9.34 -1.13 -0.98
N GLN A 22 8.38 -1.76 -1.67
CA GLN A 22 7.15 -2.19 -1.01
C GLN A 22 7.37 -3.37 -0.07
N ASN A 23 8.24 -4.32 -0.43
CA ASN A 23 8.67 -5.40 0.46
C ASN A 23 9.37 -4.88 1.72
N HIS A 24 10.20 -3.85 1.58
CA HIS A 24 10.81 -3.18 2.72
C HIS A 24 9.76 -2.52 3.62
N LYS A 25 8.82 -1.77 3.03
CA LYS A 25 7.72 -1.12 3.76
C LYS A 25 6.87 -2.14 4.53
N HIS A 26 6.48 -3.24 3.88
CA HIS A 26 5.77 -4.35 4.50
C HIS A 26 6.55 -4.93 5.69
N SER A 27 7.84 -5.22 5.48
CA SER A 27 8.71 -5.74 6.53
C SER A 27 8.82 -4.79 7.74
N VAL A 28 8.90 -3.47 7.49
CA VAL A 28 8.92 -2.45 8.55
C VAL A 28 7.59 -2.41 9.30
N MET A 29 6.46 -2.52 8.61
CA MET A 29 5.13 -2.55 9.23
C MET A 29 4.99 -3.76 10.16
N LEU A 30 5.34 -4.96 9.68
CA LEU A 30 5.29 -6.17 10.49
C LEU A 30 6.20 -6.09 11.72
N LYS A 31 7.42 -5.53 11.58
CA LYS A 31 8.33 -5.30 12.72
C LYS A 31 7.76 -4.34 13.77
N LYS A 32 6.85 -3.45 13.39
CA LYS A 32 6.15 -2.53 14.30
C LYS A 32 4.88 -3.13 14.91
N GLY A 33 4.57 -4.40 14.62
CA GLY A 33 3.35 -5.06 15.10
C GLY A 33 2.09 -4.67 14.31
N ILE A 34 2.21 -3.90 13.23
CA ILE A 34 1.08 -3.51 12.38
C ILE A 34 0.54 -4.75 11.69
N ARG A 35 -0.76 -4.96 11.78
CA ARG A 35 -1.43 -6.06 11.06
C ARG A 35 -1.54 -5.66 9.60
N VAL A 36 -1.11 -6.54 8.70
CA VAL A 36 -1.20 -6.31 7.26
C VAL A 36 -1.99 -7.46 6.63
N LEU A 37 -3.05 -7.14 5.90
CA LEU A 37 -3.96 -8.14 5.32
C LEU A 37 -3.32 -8.95 4.19
N ASN A 38 -2.43 -8.33 3.41
CA ASN A 38 -1.88 -8.90 2.18
C ASN A 38 -0.41 -8.55 1.99
N ALA A 39 0.30 -9.41 1.25
CA ALA A 39 1.63 -9.11 0.76
C ALA A 39 1.59 -7.96 -0.27
N PRO A 40 2.66 -7.15 -0.39
CA PRO A 40 2.74 -6.04 -1.35
C PRO A 40 2.99 -6.51 -2.81
N THR A 41 2.64 -7.75 -3.13
CA THR A 41 2.75 -8.32 -4.49
C THR A 41 1.40 -8.37 -5.20
N GLN A 42 0.30 -8.16 -4.46
CA GLN A 42 -1.06 -8.26 -4.99
C GLN A 42 -1.98 -7.29 -4.24
N CYS A 43 -2.90 -6.63 -4.95
CA CYS A 43 -3.88 -5.74 -4.36
C CYS A 43 -4.88 -6.49 -3.48
N GLY A 44 -5.07 -6.04 -2.24
CA GLY A 44 -5.98 -6.66 -1.27
C GLY A 44 -7.48 -6.50 -1.58
N TYR A 45 -7.83 -5.66 -2.56
CA TYR A 45 -9.20 -5.48 -3.02
C TYR A 45 -9.53 -6.31 -4.26
N CYS A 46 -8.79 -6.11 -5.35
CA CYS A 46 -9.10 -6.72 -6.65
C CYS A 46 -8.29 -7.99 -6.95
N MET A 47 -7.33 -8.34 -6.09
CA MET A 47 -6.49 -9.53 -6.23
C MET A 47 -5.64 -9.54 -7.50
N LYS A 48 -5.32 -8.38 -8.07
CA LYS A 48 -4.41 -8.26 -9.23
C LYS A 48 -3.02 -7.76 -8.81
N ALA A 49 -2.02 -8.02 -9.63
CA ALA A 49 -0.67 -7.47 -9.51
C ALA A 49 -0.68 -5.94 -9.73
N HIS A 50 0.50 -5.30 -9.67
CA HIS A 50 0.65 -3.87 -9.94
C HIS A 50 0.06 -3.48 -11.30
N ASP A 51 -0.59 -2.33 -11.34
CA ASP A 51 -0.88 -1.67 -12.61
C ASP A 51 0.43 -1.18 -13.22
N VAL A 52 0.43 -0.98 -14.53
CA VAL A 52 1.59 -0.45 -15.27
C VAL A 52 1.23 0.85 -15.97
N ASP A 53 2.17 1.78 -16.03
CA ASP A 53 2.03 2.98 -16.85
C ASP A 53 2.28 2.71 -18.35
N GLU A 54 2.21 3.75 -19.17
CA GLU A 54 2.43 3.67 -20.62
C GLU A 54 3.84 3.19 -21.00
N ASP A 55 4.82 3.31 -20.10
CA ASP A 55 6.19 2.82 -20.27
C ASP A 55 6.38 1.39 -19.75
N GLY A 56 5.35 0.76 -19.16
CA GLY A 56 5.44 -0.55 -18.53
C GLY A 56 6.00 -0.53 -17.11
N LYS A 57 6.09 0.66 -16.49
CA LYS A 57 6.58 0.82 -15.12
C LYS A 57 5.46 0.54 -14.12
N PHE A 58 5.80 -0.15 -13.05
CA PHE A 58 4.86 -0.51 -12.00
C PHE A 58 4.40 0.72 -11.22
N LEU A 59 3.09 0.88 -11.11
CA LEU A 59 2.47 1.84 -10.22
C LEU A 59 2.45 1.23 -8.81
N ALA A 60 3.07 1.93 -7.85
CA ALA A 60 3.17 1.41 -6.50
C ALA A 60 1.81 1.30 -5.81
N PHE A 61 1.62 0.25 -4.99
CA PHE A 61 0.44 0.17 -4.15
C PHE A 61 0.44 1.25 -3.08
N VAL A 62 -0.74 1.79 -2.81
CA VAL A 62 -0.98 2.63 -1.63
C VAL A 62 -1.39 1.76 -0.45
N VAL A 63 -1.25 2.32 0.76
CA VAL A 63 -1.66 1.66 1.99
C VAL A 63 -3.03 2.19 2.38
N HIS A 64 -3.99 1.28 2.45
CA HIS A 64 -5.32 1.54 2.96
C HIS A 64 -5.40 1.11 4.43
N HIS A 65 -5.84 2.01 5.32
CA HIS A 65 -6.14 1.63 6.70
C HIS A 65 -7.52 0.97 6.74
N ILE A 66 -7.58 -0.26 7.24
CA ILE A 66 -8.83 -0.97 7.52
C ILE A 66 -9.33 -0.57 8.91
N CYS A 67 -8.44 -0.44 9.89
CA CYS A 67 -8.74 -0.03 11.26
C CYS A 67 -7.56 0.79 11.83
N TYR A 68 -7.86 1.88 12.52
CA TYR A 68 -6.83 2.73 13.14
C TYR A 68 -6.42 2.26 14.54
N ASP A 69 -7.37 1.78 15.35
CA ASP A 69 -7.13 1.36 16.75
C ASP A 69 -6.16 0.17 16.84
N SER A 70 -6.43 -0.89 16.07
CA SER A 70 -5.55 -2.07 16.01
C SER A 70 -4.42 -1.99 14.97
N GLU A 71 -4.22 -0.81 14.37
CA GLU A 71 -3.34 -0.58 13.21
C GLU A 71 -3.40 -1.72 12.17
N PHE A 72 -4.57 -1.89 11.55
CA PHE A 72 -4.79 -2.92 10.53
C PHE A 72 -4.85 -2.28 9.13
N VAL A 73 -3.96 -2.69 8.23
CA VAL A 73 -3.80 -2.08 6.91
C VAL A 73 -3.77 -3.12 5.78
N MET A 74 -3.89 -2.64 4.54
CA MET A 74 -3.70 -3.45 3.34
C MET A 74 -3.05 -2.63 2.21
N PHE A 75 -2.38 -3.32 1.28
CA PHE A 75 -1.84 -2.73 0.05
C PHE A 75 -2.87 -2.83 -1.08
N VAL A 76 -3.18 -1.72 -1.74
CA VAL A 76 -4.16 -1.66 -2.83
C VAL A 76 -3.71 -0.71 -3.95
N HIS A 77 -4.27 -0.87 -5.15
CA HIS A 77 -4.15 0.16 -6.19
C HIS A 77 -4.83 1.46 -5.76
N VAL A 78 -4.39 2.59 -6.32
CA VAL A 78 -5.01 3.90 -6.08
C VAL A 78 -6.49 3.89 -6.44
N GLY A 79 -6.86 3.38 -7.62
CA GLY A 79 -8.27 3.28 -8.02
C GLY A 79 -9.09 2.37 -7.11
N CYS A 80 -8.49 1.29 -6.58
CA CYS A 80 -9.15 0.39 -5.64
C CYS A 80 -9.37 1.05 -4.28
N HIS A 81 -8.38 1.83 -3.79
CA HIS A 81 -8.50 2.63 -2.58
C HIS A 81 -9.69 3.60 -2.68
N ASP A 82 -9.78 4.34 -3.78
CA ASP A 82 -10.85 5.31 -3.98
C ASP A 82 -12.22 4.63 -4.08
N GLU A 83 -12.29 3.45 -4.71
CA GLU A 83 -13.52 2.68 -4.81
C GLU A 83 -14.01 2.19 -3.43
N ILE A 84 -13.11 1.73 -2.57
CA ILE A 84 -13.44 1.31 -1.19
C ILE A 84 -14.10 2.45 -0.42
N HIS A 85 -13.51 3.65 -0.49
CA HIS A 85 -14.04 4.83 0.17
C HIS A 85 -15.34 5.31 -0.46
N LYS A 86 -15.40 5.39 -1.79
CA LYS A 86 -16.60 5.83 -2.53
C LYS A 86 -17.81 4.93 -2.25
N LYS A 87 -17.60 3.62 -2.14
CA LYS A 87 -18.68 2.65 -1.86
C LYS A 87 -18.88 2.38 -0.37
N SER A 88 -18.05 2.95 0.50
CA SER A 88 -18.08 2.72 1.95
C SER A 88 -18.11 1.22 2.30
N ILE A 89 -17.19 0.44 1.69
CA ILE A 89 -17.17 -1.02 1.82
C ILE A 89 -16.77 -1.40 3.25
N LYS A 90 -17.76 -1.70 4.10
CA LYS A 90 -17.59 -1.90 5.56
C LYS A 90 -16.53 -2.94 5.95
N GLN A 91 -16.34 -3.98 5.15
CA GLN A 91 -15.31 -4.99 5.45
C GLN A 91 -13.89 -4.42 5.42
N PHE A 92 -13.67 -3.33 4.68
CA PHE A 92 -12.40 -2.63 4.53
C PHE A 92 -12.38 -1.27 5.23
N ILE A 93 -13.46 -0.86 5.91
CA ILE A 93 -13.56 0.38 6.68
C ILE A 93 -14.18 0.04 8.03
N GLN A 94 -13.31 -0.20 9.01
CA GLN A 94 -13.64 -0.61 10.37
C GLN A 94 -13.21 0.47 11.38
N TYR A 95 -13.50 1.73 11.04
CA TYR A 95 -13.26 2.90 11.88
C TYR A 95 -14.36 3.93 11.68
N GLY A 96 -14.53 4.79 12.68
CA GLY A 96 -15.48 5.88 12.68
C GLY A 96 -14.88 7.20 12.20
N GLU A 97 -15.75 8.21 12.14
CA GLU A 97 -15.33 9.59 11.92
C GLU A 97 -14.45 10.07 13.07
N GLY A 98 -13.29 10.66 12.75
CA GLY A 98 -12.35 11.19 13.74
C GLY A 98 -11.25 10.23 14.20
N ASP A 99 -11.40 8.92 13.98
CA ASP A 99 -10.39 7.92 14.36
C ASP A 99 -9.04 8.17 13.68
N SER A 100 -9.07 8.55 12.40
CA SER A 100 -7.84 8.89 11.66
C SER A 100 -7.10 10.08 12.28
N ARG A 101 -7.82 11.10 12.76
CA ARG A 101 -7.23 12.26 13.42
C ARG A 101 -6.56 11.85 14.73
N ILE A 102 -7.28 11.10 15.57
CA ILE A 102 -6.77 10.60 16.86
C ILE A 102 -5.49 9.79 16.64
N TYR A 103 -5.53 8.89 15.67
CA TYR A 103 -4.40 8.07 15.27
C TYR A 103 -3.15 8.89 14.92
N TYR A 104 -3.27 9.84 14.00
CA TYR A 104 -2.12 10.64 13.57
C TYR A 104 -1.62 11.59 14.67
N GLU A 105 -2.51 12.11 15.51
CA GLU A 105 -2.11 12.91 16.68
C GLU A 105 -1.28 12.10 17.68
N GLN A 106 -1.69 10.86 17.96
CA GLN A 106 -0.98 9.94 18.86
C GLN A 106 0.37 9.52 18.28
N LYS A 107 0.37 9.13 16.99
CA LYS A 107 1.59 8.74 16.25
C LYS A 107 2.63 9.86 16.19
N ASN A 108 2.19 11.10 15.96
CA ASN A 108 3.08 12.26 15.93
C ASN A 108 3.63 12.63 17.32
N LYS A 109 2.95 12.26 18.40
CA LYS A 109 3.39 12.46 19.79
C LYS A 109 4.25 11.30 20.32
N GLY A 110 4.49 10.25 19.52
CA GLY A 110 5.24 9.07 19.94
C GLY A 110 4.50 8.18 20.95
N VAL A 111 3.19 8.39 21.12
CA VAL A 111 2.35 7.62 22.04
C VAL A 111 1.62 6.58 21.19
N VAL A 112 2.25 5.44 20.95
CA VAL A 112 1.54 4.26 20.44
C VAL A 112 1.33 3.35 21.64
N LEU A 113 0.07 3.20 22.07
CA LEU A 113 -0.30 2.24 23.09
C LEU A 113 -0.03 0.84 22.52
N ALA A 114 0.90 0.14 23.16
CA ALA A 114 1.25 -1.25 22.89
C ALA A 114 0.16 -2.20 23.40
#